data_AF-A0A023B0R0-F1
#
_entry.id   AF-A0A023B0R0-F1
#
_cell.length_a   1.000
_cell.length_b   1.000
_cell.length_c   1.000
_cell.angle_alpha   90.00
_cell.angle_beta   90.00
_cell.angle_gamma   90.00
#
_symmetry.space_group_name_H-M   'P 1'
#
loop_
_entity.id
_entity.type
_entity.pdbx_description
1 polymer ?
#
loop_
_entity_poly.entity_id
_entity_poly.type
_entity_poly.pdbx_seq_one_letter_code
_entity_poly.pdbx_strand_id
1 'polypeptide(L)' 'MASERFDRQLRLWGEAGQILIEECIVILDGIDGVNEEIAMSLCATGSGCLLSG' A
#
# COMPACT_ATOMS: atom_id res chain seq x y z
N MET A 1 2.58 -17.02 -1.83
CA MET A 1 2.79 -15.67 -1.27
C MET A 1 3.51 -14.85 -2.32
N ALA A 2 3.16 -13.57 -2.47
CA ALA A 2 3.73 -12.64 -3.45
C ALA A 2 5.20 -12.26 -3.15
N SER A 3 6.02 -13.24 -2.74
CA SER A 3 7.31 -13.00 -2.10
C SER A 3 8.31 -12.32 -3.04
N GLU A 4 8.30 -12.63 -4.35
CA GLU A 4 9.18 -11.93 -5.31
C GLU A 4 8.80 -10.45 -5.50
N ARG A 5 7.50 -10.13 -5.51
CA ARG A 5 7.03 -8.75 -5.72
C ARG A 5 7.43 -7.85 -4.55
N PHE A 6 7.30 -8.36 -3.33
CA PHE A 6 7.51 -7.59 -2.10
C PHE A 6 8.86 -7.86 -1.42
N ASP A 7 9.75 -8.67 -2.01
CA ASP A 7 11.04 -9.07 -1.40
C ASP A 7 11.84 -7.88 -0.82
N ARG A 8 11.94 -6.79 -1.58
CA ARG A 8 12.66 -5.58 -1.13
C ARG A 8 11.95 -4.84 0.01
N GLN A 9 10.62 -4.84 0.00
CA GLN A 9 9.79 -4.20 1.03
C GLN A 9 9.81 -5.03 2.33
N LEU A 10 9.79 -6.37 2.20
CA LEU A 10 9.92 -7.30 3.32
C LEU A 10 11.25 -7.15 4.07
N ARG A 11 12.33 -6.72 3.42
CA ARG A 11 13.61 -6.43 4.08
C ARG A 11 13.57 -5.20 4.98
N LEU A 12 12.56 -4.32 4.83
CA LEU A 12 12.40 -3.12 5.63
C LEU A 12 11.48 -3.35 6.83
N TRP A 13 10.34 -4.03 6.64
CA TRP A 13 9.31 -4.18 7.67
C TRP A 13 8.90 -5.63 7.98
N GLY A 14 9.51 -6.62 7.31
CA GLY A 14 9.23 -8.04 7.53
C GLY A 14 7.83 -8.49 7.06
N GLU A 15 7.58 -9.79 7.18
CA GLU A 15 6.29 -10.39 6.78
C GLU A 15 5.12 -9.87 7.61
N ALA A 16 5.33 -9.70 8.92
CA ALA A 16 4.30 -9.14 9.81
C ALA A 16 3.88 -7.73 9.39
N GLY A 17 4.84 -6.89 8.98
CA GLY A 17 4.53 -5.56 8.46
C GLY A 17 3.74 -5.62 7.15
N GLN A 18 4.09 -6.54 6.26
CA GLN A 18 3.40 -6.71 4.99
C GLN A 18 1.94 -7.16 5.16
N ILE A 19 1.68 -8.09 6.08
CA ILE A 19 0.31 -8.53 6.40
C ILE A 19 -0.55 -7.35 6.87
N LEU A 20 -0.01 -6.50 7.76
CA LEU A 20 -0.73 -5.33 8.24
C LEU A 20 -1.03 -4.32 7.12
N ILE A 21 -0.12 -4.16 6.15
CA ILE A 21 -0.34 -3.29 4.98
C ILE A 21 -1.44 -3.87 4.08
N GLU A 22 -1.41 -5.18 3.82
CA GLU A 22 -2.40 -5.89 3.00
C GLU A 22 -3.80 -5.86 3.62
N GLU A 23 -3.92 -5.84 4.95
CA GLU A 23 -5.21 -5.77 5.66
C GLU A 23 -5.71 -4.32 5.89
N CYS A 24 -4.87 -3.32 5.65
CA CYS A 24 -5.21 -1.92 5.87
C CYS A 24 -6.17 -1.37 4.80
N ILE A 25 -7.12 -0.52 5.24
CA ILE A 25 -7.99 0.28 4.38
C ILE A 25 -7.54 1.74 4.49
N VAL A 26 -7.22 2.35 3.36
CA VAL A 26 -6.83 3.76 3.29
C VAL A 26 -7.90 4.56 2.55
N ILE A 27 -8.33 5.66 3.17
CA ILE A 27 -9.22 6.64 2.55
C ILE A 27 -8.37 7.86 2.16
N LEU A 28 -8.44 8.23 0.88
CA LEU A 28 -7.87 9.47 0.36
C LEU A 28 -9.01 10.49 0.20
N ASP A 29 -8.89 11.63 0.87
CA ASP A 29 -9.86 12.73 0.80
C ASP A 29 -9.55 13.62 -0.40
N GLY A 30 -10.35 13.47 -1.46
CA GLY A 30 -10.09 14.06 -2.78
C GLY A 30 -9.00 13.33 -3.57
N ILE A 31 -9.19 13.22 -4.90
CA ILE A 31 -8.12 12.84 -5.83
C ILE A 31 -7.72 14.09 -6.60
N ASP A 32 -6.79 14.84 -6.02
CA ASP A 32 -6.04 15.85 -6.76
C ASP A 32 -4.68 15.28 -7.20
N GLY A 33 -3.89 16.05 -7.94
CA GLY A 33 -2.61 15.56 -8.48
C GLY A 33 -1.63 15.07 -7.41
N VAL A 34 -1.73 15.55 -6.16
CA VAL A 34 -0.88 15.09 -5.05
C VAL A 34 -1.40 13.75 -4.52
N ASN A 35 -2.71 13.64 -4.33
CA ASN A 35 -3.31 12.41 -3.81
C ASN A 35 -3.23 11.26 -4.83
N GLU A 36 -3.14 11.54 -6.12
CA GLU A 36 -2.89 10.52 -7.15
C GLU A 36 -1.51 9.85 -6.98
N GLU A 37 -0.45 10.62 -6.72
CA GLU A 37 0.89 10.07 -6.47
C GLU A 37 0.97 9.25 -5.17
N ILE A 38 0.24 9.70 -4.14
CA ILE A 38 0.11 8.98 -2.87
C ILE A 38 -0.63 7.65 -3.11
N ALA A 39 -1.75 7.68 -3.85
CA ALA A 39 -2.51 6.48 -4.19
C ALA A 39 -1.66 5.44 -4.93
N MET A 40 -0.87 5.87 -5.92
CA MET A 40 0.05 4.99 -6.64
C MET A 40 1.07 4.34 -5.71
N SER A 41 1.63 5.11 -4.78
CA SER A 41 2.61 4.61 -3.82
C SER A 41 2.01 3.58 -2.87
N LEU A 42 0.79 3.81 -2.38
CA LEU A 42 0.05 2.87 -1.51
C LEU A 42 -0.38 1.59 -2.25
N CYS A 43 -0.77 1.71 -3.52
CA CYS A 43 -1.00 0.54 -4.38
C CYS A 43 0.27 -0.29 -4.57
N ALA A 44 1.42 0.36 -4.71
CA ALA A 44 2.71 -0.30 -4.93
C ALA A 44 3.20 -1.08 -3.71
N THR A 45 2.84 -0.65 -2.48
CA THR A 45 3.12 -1.39 -1.24
C THR A 45 2.20 -2.58 -1.02
N GLY A 46 1.12 -2.71 -1.81
CA GLY A 46 0.16 -3.80 -1.69
C GLY A 46 -0.98 -3.53 -0.71
N SER A 47 -1.31 -2.26 -0.44
CA SER A 47 -2.43 -1.93 0.44
C SER A 47 -3.75 -2.52 -0.08
N GLY A 48 -4.50 -3.18 0.80
CA GLY A 48 -5.61 -4.06 0.40
C GLY A 48 -6.84 -3.34 -0.16
N CYS A 49 -7.10 -2.10 0.28
CA CYS A 49 -8.23 -1.32 -0.22
C CYS A 49 -7.92 0.18 -0.14
N LEU A 50 -8.06 0.86 -1.28
CA LEU A 50 -7.97 2.31 -1.41
C LEU A 50 -9.34 2.85 -1.81
N LEU A 51 -9.88 3.76 -1.01
CA LEU A 51 -11.15 4.44 -1.24
C LEU A 51 -10.90 5.93 -1.42
N SER A 52 -11.65 6.58 -2.32
CA SER A 52 -11.68 8.03 -2.45
C SER A 52 -12.95 8.59 -1.82
N GLY A 53 -12.79 9.53 -0.89
CA GLY A 53 -13.87 10.30 -0.27
C GLY A 53 -14.22 11.54 -1.07
#